data_AF-A0A9E3WZ70-F1
#
_entry.id   AF-A0A9E3WZ70-F1
#
_cell.length_a   1.000
_cell.length_b   1.000
_cell.length_c   1.000
_cell.angle_alpha   90.00
_cell.angle_beta   90.00
_cell.angle_gamma   90.00
#
_symmetry.space_group_name_H-M   'P 1'
#
loop_
_entity.id
_entity.type
_entity.pdbx_description
1 polymer ?
#
loop_
_entity_poly.entity_id
_entity_poly.type
_entity_poly.pdbx_seq_one_letter_code
_entity_poly.pdbx_strand_id
1 'polypeptide(L)'
;MPRRRIPEPVKLLHRVQSTRLSLAKRLNALAQLAQNLDSCLCRGNNGAATGATALSAQDALQLLETINEVVRTQLLPLLAKRHLPISAIAQLNEEQQAWLAHDFQRSIYPLLTPLAVDPAHPFPKIMPRQLYLLVTLRSQEQPFRVYNRADRGRYSPHAPHAATPSDLFAQTGPNIYQVEREVYGLVNLSAVKARWIRVPALPSQGKVRQGLFISCAEVVRHFLPTLFMGMTVTGSYQFRVLCAELPIFSESPSDAALANHWPTPRKQLPVMHLHMEKRTPAHLNQWFPEHLQASPECITQLSPPLDLLGLQQLLTENL
;
A
#
# COMPACT_ATOMS: atom_id res chain seq x y z
N MET A 1 -31.49 -22.85 26.54
CA MET A 1 -30.35 -21.98 26.15
C MET A 1 -30.01 -22.23 24.69
N PRO A 2 -30.26 -21.30 23.74
CA PRO A 2 -29.85 -21.51 22.36
C PRO A 2 -28.32 -21.50 22.29
N ARG A 3 -27.71 -22.57 21.74
CA ARG A 3 -26.26 -22.62 21.50
C ARG A 3 -25.90 -21.47 20.56
N ARG A 4 -25.18 -20.45 21.05
CA ARG A 4 -24.61 -19.40 20.18
C ARG A 4 -23.77 -20.10 19.10
N ARG A 5 -24.20 -20.01 17.84
CA ARG A 5 -23.43 -20.54 16.72
C ARG A 5 -22.12 -19.75 16.63
N ILE A 6 -20.98 -20.45 16.63
CA ILE A 6 -19.67 -19.84 16.43
C ILE A 6 -19.66 -19.18 15.04
N PRO A 7 -19.24 -17.90 14.90
CA PRO A 7 -19.14 -17.23 13.62
C PRO A 7 -18.18 -17.96 12.67
N GLU A 8 -18.50 -17.96 11.36
CA GLU A 8 -17.68 -18.67 10.37
C GLU A 8 -16.21 -18.22 10.33
N PRO A 9 -15.87 -16.92 10.42
CA PRO A 9 -14.47 -16.48 10.48
C PRO A 9 -13.69 -17.09 11.65
N VAL A 10 -14.33 -17.28 12.81
CA VAL A 10 -13.70 -17.89 13.99
C VAL A 10 -13.43 -19.38 13.75
N LYS A 11 -14.35 -20.10 13.08
CA LYS A 11 -14.09 -21.50 12.68
C LYS A 11 -12.94 -21.61 11.69
N LEU A 12 -12.83 -20.68 10.75
CA LEU A 12 -11.73 -20.64 9.79
C LEU A 12 -10.40 -20.37 10.49
N LEU A 13 -10.34 -19.46 11.47
CA LEU A 13 -9.14 -19.25 12.28
C LEU A 13 -8.66 -20.56 12.94
N HIS A 14 -9.57 -21.31 13.56
CA HIS A 14 -9.22 -22.61 14.16
C HIS A 14 -8.64 -23.59 13.12
N ARG A 15 -9.15 -23.59 11.88
CA ARG A 15 -8.58 -24.40 10.80
C ARG A 15 -7.19 -23.92 10.41
N VAL A 16 -6.95 -22.60 10.36
CA VAL A 16 -5.62 -22.05 10.07
C VAL A 16 -4.60 -22.41 11.15
N GLN A 17 -5.00 -22.42 12.42
CA GLN A 17 -4.13 -22.75 13.56
C GLN A 17 -3.95 -24.27 13.77
N SER A 18 -4.82 -25.11 13.18
CA SER A 18 -4.80 -26.54 13.42
C SER A 18 -3.53 -27.22 12.89
N THR A 19 -2.77 -27.85 13.79
CA THR A 19 -1.62 -28.70 13.44
C THR A 19 -2.03 -30.04 12.83
N ARG A 20 -3.30 -30.43 12.93
CA ARG A 20 -3.84 -31.67 12.36
C ARG A 20 -4.12 -31.56 10.86
N LEU A 21 -4.22 -30.35 10.33
CA LEU A 21 -4.49 -30.10 8.91
C LEU A 21 -3.20 -29.96 8.11
N SER A 22 -3.22 -30.41 6.86
CA SER A 22 -2.12 -30.15 5.93
C SER A 22 -1.95 -28.64 5.68
N LEU A 23 -0.72 -28.22 5.37
CA LEU A 23 -0.42 -26.82 5.06
C LEU A 23 -1.35 -26.26 3.96
N ALA A 24 -1.65 -27.06 2.93
CA ALA A 24 -2.58 -26.69 1.88
C ALA A 24 -4.00 -26.38 2.41
N LYS A 25 -4.54 -27.24 3.28
CA LYS A 25 -5.85 -27.02 3.90
C LYS A 25 -5.86 -25.78 4.81
N ARG A 26 -4.74 -25.50 5.49
CA ARG A 26 -4.58 -24.31 6.36
C ARG A 26 -4.53 -23.03 5.54
N LEU A 27 -3.77 -23.00 4.44
CA LEU A 27 -3.70 -21.84 3.55
C LEU A 27 -5.00 -21.59 2.78
N ASN A 28 -5.74 -22.64 2.39
CA ASN A 28 -7.09 -22.47 1.84
C ASN A 28 -8.06 -21.86 2.86
N ALA A 29 -7.98 -22.28 4.13
CA ALA A 29 -8.78 -21.67 5.20
C ALA A 29 -8.36 -20.22 5.46
N LEU A 30 -7.06 -19.89 5.37
CA LEU A 30 -6.54 -18.52 5.47
C LEU A 30 -7.11 -17.64 4.36
N ALA A 31 -7.12 -18.11 3.11
CA ALA A 31 -7.66 -17.36 1.99
C ALA A 31 -9.16 -17.09 2.15
N GLN A 32 -9.93 -18.08 2.61
CA GLN A 32 -11.36 -17.90 2.91
C GLN A 32 -11.58 -16.93 4.08
N LEU A 33 -10.74 -17.00 5.11
CA LEU A 33 -10.79 -16.10 6.25
C LEU A 33 -10.50 -14.65 5.81
N ALA A 34 -9.46 -14.42 5.04
CA ALA A 34 -9.11 -13.09 4.53
C ALA A 34 -10.24 -12.47 3.70
N GLN A 35 -10.87 -13.24 2.80
CA GLN A 35 -12.03 -12.79 2.03
C GLN A 35 -13.23 -12.45 2.92
N ASN A 36 -13.49 -13.25 3.95
CA ASN A 36 -14.57 -13.00 4.90
C ASN A 36 -14.31 -11.71 5.68
N LEU A 37 -13.08 -11.50 6.14
CA LEU A 37 -12.68 -10.28 6.86
C LEU A 37 -12.78 -9.04 5.98
N ASP A 38 -12.25 -9.09 4.75
CA ASP A 38 -12.39 -8.00 3.77
C ASP A 38 -13.88 -7.65 3.56
N SER A 39 -14.74 -8.67 3.47
CA SER A 39 -16.19 -8.50 3.31
C SER A 39 -16.91 -7.98 4.56
N CYS A 40 -16.41 -8.27 5.76
CA CYS A 40 -16.94 -7.73 7.02
C CYS A 40 -16.59 -6.25 7.13
N LEU A 41 -15.34 -5.89 6.88
CA LEU A 41 -14.86 -4.50 6.92
C LEU A 41 -15.57 -3.65 5.87
N CYS A 42 -15.77 -4.18 4.66
CA CYS A 42 -16.46 -3.46 3.60
C CYS A 42 -17.96 -3.17 3.85
N ARG A 43 -18.64 -3.93 4.71
CA ARG A 43 -20.07 -3.71 5.01
C ARG A 43 -20.31 -2.54 5.98
N GLY A 44 -19.29 -2.12 6.72
CA GLY A 44 -19.43 -1.10 7.77
C GLY A 44 -20.43 -1.49 8.87
N ASN A 45 -20.69 -0.57 9.80
CA ASN A 45 -21.63 -0.80 10.92
C ASN A 45 -23.12 -0.82 10.51
N ASN A 46 -23.44 -0.50 9.25
CA ASN A 46 -24.82 -0.25 8.80
C ASN A 46 -25.49 -1.44 8.09
N GLY A 47 -24.75 -2.52 7.81
CA GLY A 47 -25.35 -3.76 7.30
C GLY A 47 -25.91 -4.58 8.44
N ALA A 48 -27.24 -4.72 8.53
CA ALA A 48 -27.85 -5.73 9.41
C ALA A 48 -27.17 -7.07 9.14
N ALA A 49 -26.52 -7.65 10.16
CA ALA A 49 -25.74 -8.86 10.04
C ALA A 49 -26.65 -10.08 9.81
N THR A 50 -27.19 -10.22 8.60
CA THR A 50 -28.04 -11.33 8.21
C THR A 50 -27.15 -12.46 7.67
N GLY A 51 -26.70 -13.34 8.56
CA GLY A 51 -25.99 -14.58 8.20
C GLY A 51 -24.91 -15.03 9.19
N ALA A 52 -24.32 -16.20 8.94
CA ALA A 52 -23.26 -16.83 9.75
C ALA A 52 -21.89 -16.08 9.76
N THR A 53 -21.82 -14.93 9.09
CA THR A 53 -20.65 -14.03 8.94
C THR A 53 -20.71 -12.79 9.84
N ALA A 54 -21.60 -12.76 10.83
CA ALA A 54 -21.79 -11.63 11.75
C ALA A 54 -20.59 -11.41 12.70
N LEU A 55 -19.56 -10.71 12.22
CA LEU A 55 -18.56 -10.05 13.07
C LEU A 55 -18.76 -8.54 13.00
N SER A 56 -18.53 -7.84 14.11
CA SER A 56 -18.40 -6.38 14.08
C SER A 56 -17.11 -5.98 13.34
N ALA A 57 -17.02 -4.72 12.91
CA ALA A 57 -15.78 -4.21 12.30
C ALA A 57 -14.59 -4.34 13.27
N GLN A 58 -14.80 -4.05 14.56
CA GLN A 58 -13.78 -4.17 15.60
C GLN A 58 -13.30 -5.62 15.78
N ASP A 59 -14.24 -6.58 15.85
CA ASP A 59 -13.89 -8.00 15.95
C ASP A 59 -13.15 -8.49 14.70
N ALA A 60 -13.53 -8.00 13.52
CA ALA A 60 -12.85 -8.33 12.27
C ALA A 60 -11.40 -7.82 12.25
N LEU A 61 -11.16 -6.59 12.73
CA LEU A 61 -9.80 -6.04 12.86
C LEU A 61 -8.95 -6.83 13.88
N GLN A 62 -9.51 -7.16 15.04
CA GLN A 62 -8.80 -7.97 16.03
C GLN A 62 -8.46 -9.38 15.50
N LEU A 63 -9.39 -9.97 14.74
CA LEU A 63 -9.17 -11.26 14.09
C LEU A 63 -8.12 -11.16 12.98
N LEU A 64 -8.08 -10.03 12.26
CA LEU A 64 -7.07 -9.75 11.23
C LEU A 64 -5.66 -9.63 11.82
N GLU A 65 -5.50 -8.96 12.95
CA GLU A 65 -4.22 -8.91 13.66
C GLU A 65 -3.79 -10.30 14.13
N THR A 66 -4.72 -11.06 14.69
CA THR A 66 -4.46 -12.43 15.17
C THR A 66 -4.00 -13.33 14.03
N ILE A 67 -4.66 -13.29 12.88
CA ILE A 67 -4.29 -14.13 11.73
C ILE A 67 -2.95 -13.71 11.12
N ASN A 68 -2.64 -12.42 11.07
CA ASN A 68 -1.31 -11.94 10.64
C ASN A 68 -0.20 -12.48 11.53
N GLU A 69 -0.41 -12.51 12.84
CA GLU A 69 0.56 -13.06 13.77
C GLU A 69 0.72 -14.58 13.61
N VAL A 70 -0.38 -15.32 13.40
CA VAL A 70 -0.33 -16.77 13.10
C VAL A 70 0.41 -17.03 11.79
N VAL A 71 0.18 -16.22 10.75
CA VAL A 71 0.91 -16.32 9.48
C VAL A 71 2.40 -16.16 9.72
N ARG A 72 2.79 -15.08 10.41
CA ARG A 72 4.19 -14.73 10.65
C ARG A 72 4.93 -15.74 11.51
N THR A 73 4.31 -16.19 12.61
CA THR A 73 4.97 -17.05 13.61
C THR A 73 4.84 -18.54 13.33
N GLN A 74 3.84 -18.96 12.55
CA GLN A 74 3.57 -20.38 12.31
C GLN A 74 3.64 -20.74 10.83
N LEU A 75 2.91 -20.05 9.95
CA LEU A 75 2.79 -20.48 8.55
C LEU A 75 4.05 -20.19 7.73
N LEU A 76 4.64 -18.99 7.83
CA LEU A 76 5.86 -18.64 7.11
C LEU A 76 7.04 -19.56 7.50
N PRO A 77 7.30 -19.86 8.80
CA PRO A 77 8.32 -20.84 9.17
C PRO A 77 8.03 -22.26 8.68
N LEU A 78 6.76 -22.66 8.63
CA LEU A 78 6.38 -23.99 8.10
C LEU A 78 6.58 -24.10 6.59
N LEU A 79 6.35 -23.02 5.84
CA LEU A 79 6.67 -22.94 4.41
C LEU A 79 8.18 -23.08 4.19
N ALA A 80 8.99 -22.36 4.97
CA ALA A 80 10.44 -22.44 4.88
C ALA A 80 10.98 -23.88 5.14
N LYS A 81 10.38 -24.61 6.11
CA LYS A 81 10.74 -26.01 6.38
C LYS A 81 10.41 -26.99 5.26
N ARG A 82 9.47 -26.65 4.36
CA ARG A 82 9.04 -27.53 3.25
C ARG A 82 9.75 -27.22 1.92
N HIS A 83 10.99 -26.74 1.98
CA HIS A 83 11.77 -26.32 0.80
C HIS A 83 11.16 -25.16 -0.01
N LEU A 84 10.34 -24.33 0.63
CA LEU A 84 9.86 -23.05 0.08
C LEU A 84 10.44 -21.89 0.90
N PRO A 85 11.77 -21.68 0.88
CA PRO A 85 12.38 -20.63 1.66
C PRO A 85 11.90 -19.27 1.14
N ILE A 86 11.27 -18.50 2.01
CA ILE A 86 10.97 -17.09 1.77
C ILE A 86 12.17 -16.31 2.30
N SER A 87 12.81 -15.54 1.43
CA SER A 87 14.09 -14.90 1.72
C SER A 87 14.03 -13.40 1.45
N ALA A 88 14.85 -12.64 2.17
CA ALA A 88 15.04 -11.22 1.90
C ALA A 88 16.02 -11.04 0.73
N ILE A 89 15.85 -9.98 -0.06
CA ILE A 89 16.71 -9.69 -1.22
C ILE A 89 18.20 -9.57 -0.82
N ALA A 90 18.48 -9.07 0.39
CA ALA A 90 19.83 -8.98 0.92
C ALA A 90 20.55 -10.33 1.10
N GLN A 91 19.83 -11.46 1.05
CA GLN A 91 20.39 -12.80 1.21
C GLN A 91 20.70 -13.48 -0.14
N LEU A 92 20.34 -12.84 -1.27
CA LEU A 92 20.62 -13.34 -2.60
C LEU A 92 22.11 -13.24 -2.92
N ASN A 93 22.64 -14.26 -3.60
CA ASN A 93 23.98 -14.18 -4.19
C ASN A 93 23.94 -13.38 -5.51
N GLU A 94 25.11 -13.13 -6.08
CA GLU A 94 25.26 -12.34 -7.32
C GLU A 94 24.47 -12.94 -8.50
N GLU A 95 24.49 -14.26 -8.67
CA GLU A 95 23.75 -14.95 -9.75
C GLU A 95 22.23 -14.79 -9.60
N GLN A 96 21.71 -14.93 -8.37
CA GLN A 96 20.30 -14.74 -8.06
C GLN A 96 19.87 -13.28 -8.22
N GLN A 97 20.72 -12.33 -7.86
CA GLN A 97 20.48 -10.90 -8.07
C GLN A 97 20.43 -10.57 -9.56
N ALA A 98 21.36 -11.09 -10.36
CA ALA A 98 21.38 -10.90 -11.81
C ALA A 98 20.14 -11.52 -12.48
N TRP A 99 19.75 -12.73 -12.05
CA TRP A 99 18.52 -13.35 -12.52
C TRP A 99 17.28 -12.52 -12.17
N LEU A 100 17.18 -12.04 -10.92
CA LEU A 100 16.06 -11.24 -10.46
C LEU A 100 15.96 -9.91 -11.21
N ALA A 101 17.09 -9.26 -11.50
CA ALA A 101 17.13 -8.03 -12.30
C ALA A 101 16.64 -8.28 -13.73
N HIS A 102 17.05 -9.38 -14.36
CA HIS A 102 16.58 -9.75 -15.68
C HIS A 102 15.08 -10.07 -15.70
N ASP A 103 14.59 -10.86 -14.73
CA ASP A 103 13.15 -11.16 -14.61
C ASP A 103 12.34 -9.91 -14.31
N PHE A 104 12.83 -9.01 -13.45
CA PHE A 104 12.17 -7.73 -13.18
C PHE A 104 11.98 -6.92 -14.47
N GLN A 105 13.03 -6.71 -15.25
CA GLN A 105 12.96 -5.92 -16.49
C GLN A 105 12.01 -6.53 -17.54
N ARG A 106 12.01 -7.85 -17.67
CA ARG A 106 11.23 -8.55 -18.70
C ARG A 106 9.77 -8.78 -18.31
N SER A 107 9.53 -9.15 -17.06
CA SER A 107 8.26 -9.73 -16.61
C SER A 107 7.47 -8.80 -15.69
N ILE A 108 8.15 -7.97 -14.89
CA ILE A 108 7.52 -7.18 -13.82
C ILE A 108 7.40 -5.71 -14.21
N TYR A 109 8.51 -5.07 -14.59
CA TYR A 109 8.58 -3.64 -14.93
C TYR A 109 7.53 -3.20 -15.95
N PRO A 110 7.27 -3.93 -17.07
CA PRO A 110 6.27 -3.50 -18.06
C PRO A 110 4.83 -3.49 -17.54
N LEU A 111 4.56 -4.15 -16.41
CA LEU A 111 3.24 -4.19 -15.78
C LEU A 111 3.06 -3.05 -14.77
N LEU A 112 4.14 -2.38 -14.36
CA LEU A 112 4.08 -1.32 -13.36
C LEU A 112 3.80 0.03 -14.02
N THR A 113 2.89 0.78 -13.42
CA THR A 113 2.63 2.17 -13.78
C THR A 113 2.96 3.04 -12.57
N PRO A 114 4.22 3.49 -12.40
CA PRO A 114 4.57 4.39 -11.31
C PRO A 114 3.89 5.75 -11.55
N LEU A 115 3.18 6.25 -10.53
CA LEU A 115 2.49 7.52 -10.57
C LEU A 115 3.13 8.47 -9.56
N ALA A 116 3.56 9.65 -9.99
CA ALA A 116 3.90 10.72 -9.07
C ALA A 116 2.61 11.36 -8.54
N VAL A 117 2.60 11.70 -7.26
CA VAL A 117 1.53 12.45 -6.61
C VAL A 117 2.13 13.79 -6.18
N ASP A 118 1.61 14.85 -6.79
CA ASP A 118 1.95 16.22 -6.45
C ASP A 118 0.67 17.04 -6.18
N PRO A 119 0.77 18.17 -5.46
CA PRO A 119 -0.41 18.97 -5.11
C PRO A 119 -1.11 19.64 -6.30
N ALA A 120 -0.48 19.71 -7.48
CA ALA A 120 -1.05 20.38 -8.66
C ALA A 120 -1.96 19.47 -9.49
N HIS A 121 -1.94 18.16 -9.23
CA HIS A 121 -2.75 17.16 -9.92
C HIS A 121 -3.72 16.44 -8.96
N PRO A 122 -4.89 15.99 -9.45
CA PRO A 122 -5.82 15.22 -8.63
C PRO A 122 -5.18 13.90 -8.17
N PHE A 123 -5.51 13.48 -6.95
CA PHE A 123 -4.97 12.24 -6.41
C PHE A 123 -5.37 11.03 -7.28
N PRO A 124 -4.43 10.11 -7.60
CA PRO A 124 -4.72 8.98 -8.47
C PRO A 124 -5.86 8.09 -7.96
N LYS A 125 -6.66 7.57 -8.89
CA LYS A 125 -7.76 6.67 -8.56
C LYS A 125 -7.24 5.34 -8.01
N ILE A 126 -7.53 5.05 -6.75
CA ILE A 126 -7.15 3.79 -6.10
C ILE A 126 -8.25 2.74 -6.25
N MET A 127 -7.88 1.55 -6.72
CA MET A 127 -8.81 0.43 -6.83
C MET A 127 -8.97 -0.33 -5.50
N PRO A 128 -10.21 -0.67 -5.10
CA PRO A 128 -10.46 -1.52 -3.94
C PRO A 128 -9.80 -2.89 -4.03
N ARG A 129 -9.43 -3.44 -2.87
CA ARG A 129 -8.79 -4.74 -2.64
C ARG A 129 -7.45 -4.95 -3.36
N GLN A 130 -6.88 -3.91 -3.95
CA GLN A 130 -5.55 -3.96 -4.56
C GLN A 130 -4.44 -3.57 -3.55
N LEU A 131 -3.23 -4.05 -3.82
CA LEU A 131 -2.03 -3.79 -3.03
C LEU A 131 -1.16 -2.76 -3.76
N TYR A 132 -0.69 -1.77 -3.02
CA TYR A 132 0.12 -0.69 -3.54
C TYR A 132 1.37 -0.47 -2.68
N LEU A 133 2.37 0.17 -3.26
CA LEU A 133 3.44 0.87 -2.53
C LEU A 133 3.20 2.37 -2.61
N LEU A 134 3.13 3.01 -1.44
CA LEU A 134 3.38 4.44 -1.29
C LEU A 134 4.89 4.65 -1.17
N VAL A 135 5.44 5.54 -1.98
CA VAL A 135 6.87 5.83 -2.05
C VAL A 135 7.08 7.28 -1.66
N THR A 136 7.97 7.56 -0.73
CA THR A 136 8.39 8.93 -0.41
C THR A 136 9.64 9.23 -1.23
N LEU A 137 9.62 10.35 -1.92
CA LEU A 137 10.59 10.76 -2.91
C LEU A 137 11.11 12.15 -2.59
N ARG A 138 12.35 12.41 -2.97
CA ARG A 138 12.93 13.75 -2.94
C ARG A 138 13.48 14.07 -4.32
N SER A 139 13.04 15.20 -4.89
CA SER A 139 13.56 15.67 -6.17
C SER A 139 15.05 15.97 -6.08
N GLN A 140 15.80 15.59 -7.12
CA GLN A 140 17.22 15.92 -7.26
C GLN A 140 17.45 17.25 -8.01
N GLU A 141 16.38 18.02 -8.33
CA GLU A 141 16.53 19.28 -9.06
C GLU A 141 17.31 20.36 -8.28
N GLN A 142 18.23 21.00 -9.01
CA GLN A 142 19.11 22.08 -8.56
C GLN A 142 18.32 23.24 -7.94
N PRO A 143 18.89 23.98 -6.96
CA PRO A 143 18.22 25.10 -6.33
C PRO A 143 17.80 26.14 -7.37
N PHE A 144 16.49 26.34 -7.56
CA PHE A 144 16.01 27.48 -8.32
C PHE A 144 16.33 28.76 -7.54
N ARG A 145 17.07 29.66 -8.16
CA ARG A 145 17.46 30.96 -7.59
C ARG A 145 16.22 31.86 -7.58
N VAL A 146 15.62 32.06 -6.41
CA VAL A 146 14.55 33.05 -6.23
C VAL A 146 15.19 34.43 -6.31
N TYR A 147 15.01 35.14 -7.43
CA TYR A 147 15.33 36.56 -7.48
C TYR A 147 14.30 37.31 -6.63
N ASN A 148 14.79 38.08 -5.66
CA ASN A 148 13.95 38.93 -4.84
C ASN A 148 13.26 39.96 -5.75
N ARG A 149 11.94 40.10 -5.62
CA ARG A 149 11.08 40.91 -6.51
C ARG A 149 11.28 42.43 -6.37
N ALA A 150 12.33 42.89 -5.67
CA ALA A 150 12.64 44.31 -5.51
C ALA A 150 13.35 44.93 -6.73
N ASP A 151 13.89 44.12 -7.65
CA ASP A 151 14.80 44.67 -8.68
C ASP A 151 14.19 45.07 -10.02
N ARG A 152 12.93 44.78 -10.37
CA ARG A 152 12.31 45.40 -11.57
C ARG A 152 10.80 45.59 -11.46
N GLY A 153 10.42 46.86 -11.28
CA GLY A 153 9.33 47.53 -12.02
C GLY A 153 7.94 46.90 -12.05
N ARG A 154 7.03 47.50 -11.27
CA ARG A 154 5.59 47.69 -11.51
C ARG A 154 4.72 46.45 -11.82
N TYR A 155 3.87 46.06 -10.87
CA TYR A 155 2.43 46.38 -10.83
C TYR A 155 1.74 45.51 -9.76
N SER A 156 0.80 46.11 -9.01
CA SER A 156 -0.18 45.49 -8.10
C SER A 156 -1.46 46.31 -8.31
N PRO A 157 -2.70 45.76 -8.24
CA PRO A 157 -3.28 45.41 -6.94
C PRO A 157 -4.32 44.26 -6.95
N HIS A 158 -4.62 43.78 -5.74
CA HIS A 158 -5.75 42.91 -5.31
C HIS A 158 -5.49 41.42 -5.09
N ALA A 159 -4.92 41.12 -3.91
CA ALA A 159 -5.47 40.09 -3.03
C ALA A 159 -5.45 40.62 -1.57
N PRO A 160 -6.47 40.32 -0.72
CA PRO A 160 -6.61 40.94 0.60
C PRO A 160 -5.77 40.25 1.68
N HIS A 161 -5.29 41.08 2.62
CA HIS A 161 -5.15 40.90 4.08
C HIS A 161 -5.22 39.47 4.68
N ALA A 162 -4.43 39.06 5.67
CA ALA A 162 -3.38 39.69 6.46
C ALA A 162 -2.77 38.61 7.40
N ALA A 163 -1.45 38.67 7.61
CA ALA A 163 -0.83 38.41 8.90
C ALA A 163 0.51 39.18 8.94
N THR A 164 0.73 39.89 10.04
CA THR A 164 1.69 41.00 10.22
C THR A 164 3.15 40.54 10.44
N PRO A 165 4.14 41.40 10.14
CA PRO A 165 5.58 41.14 10.24
C PRO A 165 6.24 41.88 11.42
N SER A 166 7.09 41.22 12.21
CA SER A 166 7.94 41.97 13.17
C SER A 166 9.35 41.43 13.41
N ASP A 167 9.65 40.12 13.32
CA ASP A 167 10.90 39.63 13.96
C ASP A 167 11.95 38.98 13.04
N LEU A 168 11.89 39.14 11.71
CA LEU A 168 12.83 38.44 10.80
C LEU A 168 13.74 39.36 9.96
N PHE A 169 13.91 40.62 10.37
CA PHE A 169 14.88 41.53 9.75
C PHE A 169 16.14 41.68 10.60
N ALA A 170 17.07 40.72 10.49
CA ALA A 170 18.50 40.98 10.70
C ALA A 170 19.33 39.80 10.18
N GLN A 171 19.57 39.73 8.86
CA GLN A 171 20.84 39.29 8.28
C GLN A 171 20.83 39.38 6.75
N THR A 172 21.84 40.08 6.24
CA THR A 172 22.14 40.37 4.84
C THR A 172 22.81 39.16 4.19
N GLY A 173 22.06 38.47 3.33
CA GLY A 173 22.54 37.42 2.41
C GLY A 173 21.35 36.88 1.61
N PRO A 174 21.54 36.37 0.37
CA PRO A 174 20.45 35.70 -0.32
C PRO A 174 20.10 34.43 0.47
N ASN A 175 19.00 34.44 1.22
CA ASN A 175 18.50 33.24 1.86
C ASN A 175 18.09 32.25 0.75
N ILE A 176 18.97 31.28 0.49
CA ILE A 176 18.66 30.10 -0.31
C ILE A 176 17.78 29.22 0.58
N TYR A 177 16.47 29.44 0.55
CA TYR A 177 15.52 28.50 1.13
C TYR A 177 15.43 27.29 0.20
N GLN A 178 16.23 26.27 0.48
CA GLN A 178 16.00 24.92 -0.05
C GLN A 178 14.73 24.38 0.59
N VAL A 179 13.57 24.64 -0.02
CA VAL A 179 12.38 23.86 0.29
C VAL A 179 12.52 22.58 -0.53
N GLU A 180 13.22 21.60 0.03
CA GLU A 180 13.16 20.22 -0.46
C GLU A 180 11.69 19.81 -0.43
N ARG A 181 11.02 19.81 -1.58
CA ARG A 181 9.65 19.32 -1.64
C ARG A 181 9.70 17.80 -1.62
N GLU A 182 9.20 17.23 -0.54
CA GLU A 182 8.85 15.82 -0.49
C GLU A 182 7.75 15.57 -1.53
N VAL A 183 8.00 14.61 -2.41
CA VAL A 183 7.08 14.16 -3.45
C VAL A 183 6.67 12.74 -3.10
N TYR A 184 5.46 12.34 -3.48
CA TYR A 184 4.99 10.99 -3.25
C TYR A 184 4.87 10.22 -4.56
N GLY A 185 5.10 8.92 -4.50
CA GLY A 185 4.93 7.99 -5.61
C GLY A 185 3.95 6.89 -5.24
N LEU A 186 3.19 6.42 -6.20
CA LEU A 186 2.29 5.28 -6.06
C LEU A 186 2.65 4.21 -7.08
N VAL A 187 2.78 2.97 -6.62
CA VAL A 187 3.04 1.83 -7.50
C VAL A 187 1.99 0.75 -7.20
N ASN A 188 1.21 0.37 -8.20
CA ASN A 188 0.22 -0.69 -8.08
C ASN A 188 0.90 -2.07 -8.19
N LEU A 189 0.98 -2.79 -7.07
CA LEU A 189 1.54 -4.15 -7.06
C LEU A 189 0.55 -5.17 -7.61
N SER A 190 -0.76 -4.92 -7.58
CA SER A 190 -1.79 -5.82 -8.14
C SER A 190 -1.73 -5.99 -9.66
N ALA A 191 -1.01 -5.13 -10.37
CA ALA A 191 -0.74 -5.34 -11.79
C ALA A 191 0.17 -6.56 -12.02
N VAL A 192 1.00 -6.93 -11.06
CA VAL A 192 1.85 -8.13 -11.10
C VAL A 192 1.05 -9.33 -10.59
N LYS A 193 0.83 -10.31 -11.46
CA LYS A 193 0.00 -11.50 -11.15
C LYS A 193 0.58 -12.37 -10.04
N ALA A 194 1.91 -12.55 -10.04
CA ALA A 194 2.61 -13.36 -9.05
C ALA A 194 2.92 -12.52 -7.79
N ARG A 195 2.38 -12.94 -6.64
CA ARG A 195 2.69 -12.32 -5.33
C ARG A 195 4.01 -12.77 -4.75
N TRP A 196 4.46 -13.95 -5.16
CA TRP A 196 5.69 -14.56 -4.72
C TRP A 196 6.52 -14.89 -5.95
N ILE A 197 7.60 -14.16 -6.15
CA ILE A 197 8.52 -14.36 -7.27
C ILE A 197 9.43 -15.52 -6.92
N ARG A 198 9.37 -16.59 -7.73
CA ARG A 198 10.22 -17.77 -7.58
C ARG A 198 11.58 -17.53 -8.23
N VAL A 199 12.62 -17.38 -7.42
CA VAL A 199 14.01 -17.38 -7.87
C VAL A 199 14.46 -18.84 -8.00
N PRO A 200 14.90 -19.28 -9.19
CA PRO A 200 15.30 -20.66 -9.43
C PRO A 200 16.55 -21.03 -8.63
N ALA A 201 16.76 -22.34 -8.50
CA ALA A 201 18.03 -22.87 -8.02
C ALA A 201 19.12 -22.57 -9.05
N LEU A 202 20.11 -21.77 -8.68
CA LEU A 202 21.22 -21.41 -9.56
C LEU A 202 22.53 -22.04 -9.03
N PRO A 203 23.40 -22.53 -9.93
CA PRO A 203 24.71 -23.04 -9.56
C PRO A 203 25.59 -21.89 -9.08
N SER A 204 26.11 -21.98 -7.85
CA SER A 204 26.98 -20.97 -7.25
C SER A 204 28.28 -21.60 -6.77
N GLN A 205 29.41 -21.24 -7.39
CA GLN A 205 30.74 -21.75 -7.04
C GLN A 205 30.78 -23.29 -6.81
N GLY A 206 30.17 -24.07 -7.71
CA GLY A 206 30.14 -25.53 -7.62
C GLY A 206 29.13 -26.14 -6.65
N LYS A 207 28.32 -25.33 -5.95
CA LYS A 207 27.18 -25.80 -5.12
C LYS A 207 25.87 -25.23 -5.67
N VAL A 208 24.87 -26.08 -5.86
CA VAL A 208 23.52 -25.64 -6.24
C VAL A 208 22.82 -25.07 -5.00
N ARG A 209 22.48 -23.78 -5.01
CA ARG A 209 21.59 -23.21 -3.99
C ARG A 209 20.16 -23.59 -4.30
N GLN A 210 19.37 -23.93 -3.28
CA GLN A 210 17.95 -24.19 -3.45
C GLN A 210 17.24 -22.93 -3.96
N GLY A 211 16.21 -23.12 -4.79
CA GLY A 211 15.33 -22.02 -5.21
C GLY A 211 14.58 -21.44 -4.01
N LEU A 212 14.18 -20.18 -4.13
CA LEU A 212 13.54 -19.42 -3.06
C LEU A 212 12.42 -18.53 -3.58
N PHE A 213 11.61 -18.00 -2.67
CA PHE A 213 10.54 -17.07 -2.98
C PHE A 213 10.82 -15.70 -2.36
N ILE A 214 10.52 -14.65 -3.11
CA ILE A 214 10.59 -13.27 -2.66
C ILE A 214 9.23 -12.64 -2.90
N SER A 215 8.71 -11.87 -1.94
CA SER A 215 7.43 -11.17 -2.18
C SER A 215 7.59 -10.15 -3.32
N CYS A 216 6.57 -10.02 -4.17
CA CYS A 216 6.54 -9.01 -5.23
C CYS A 216 6.78 -7.60 -4.68
N ALA A 217 6.27 -7.29 -3.48
CA ALA A 217 6.48 -6.00 -2.83
C ALA A 217 7.97 -5.73 -2.56
N GLU A 218 8.73 -6.73 -2.10
CA GLU A 218 10.16 -6.59 -1.87
C GLU A 218 10.94 -6.45 -3.20
N VAL A 219 10.57 -7.23 -4.22
CA VAL A 219 11.21 -7.11 -5.55
C VAL A 219 11.01 -5.70 -6.11
N VAL A 220 9.79 -5.20 -6.14
CA VAL A 220 9.50 -3.84 -6.61
C VAL A 220 10.19 -2.80 -5.75
N ARG A 221 10.20 -2.97 -4.41
CA ARG A 221 10.91 -2.09 -3.48
C ARG A 221 12.40 -1.96 -3.79
N HIS A 222 13.05 -3.07 -4.13
CA HIS A 222 14.47 -3.07 -4.49
C HIS A 222 14.75 -2.28 -5.78
N PHE A 223 13.83 -2.29 -6.74
CA PHE A 223 13.96 -1.57 -8.02
C PHE A 223 13.24 -0.21 -8.07
N LEU A 224 12.79 0.34 -6.93
CA LEU A 224 12.21 1.68 -6.89
C LEU A 224 13.12 2.78 -7.48
N PRO A 225 14.44 2.77 -7.28
CA PRO A 225 15.32 3.75 -7.92
C PRO A 225 15.28 3.73 -9.46
N THR A 226 14.95 2.57 -10.05
CA THR A 226 14.77 2.41 -11.50
C THR A 226 13.38 2.89 -11.96
N LEU A 227 12.36 2.79 -11.11
CA LEU A 227 11.01 3.27 -11.41
C LEU A 227 10.89 4.79 -11.30
N PHE A 228 11.66 5.41 -10.41
CA PHE A 228 11.62 6.84 -10.10
C PHE A 228 12.96 7.51 -10.44
N MET A 229 13.37 7.41 -11.72
CA MET A 229 14.63 7.99 -12.19
C MET A 229 14.69 9.51 -11.95
N GLY A 230 15.83 10.01 -11.50
CA GLY A 230 16.03 11.44 -11.19
C GLY A 230 15.47 11.88 -9.83
N MET A 231 14.95 10.94 -9.03
CA MET A 231 14.50 11.18 -7.66
C MET A 231 15.23 10.26 -6.68
N THR A 232 15.40 10.74 -5.46
CA THR A 232 15.92 9.92 -4.36
C THR A 232 14.75 9.31 -3.60
N VAL A 233 14.68 7.98 -3.55
CA VAL A 233 13.70 7.25 -2.73
C VAL A 233 14.09 7.36 -1.25
N THR A 234 13.25 8.00 -0.44
CA THR A 234 13.49 8.16 1.01
C THR A 234 12.76 7.10 1.84
N GLY A 235 11.74 6.44 1.27
CA GLY A 235 10.92 5.47 1.97
C GLY A 235 9.91 4.78 1.05
N SER A 236 9.39 3.63 1.49
CA SER A 236 8.31 2.92 0.79
C SER A 236 7.48 2.06 1.73
N TYR A 237 6.16 2.10 1.57
CA TYR A 237 5.21 1.54 2.53
C TYR A 237 4.07 0.83 1.80
N GLN A 238 3.78 -0.41 2.20
CA GLN A 238 2.65 -1.14 1.61
C GLN A 238 1.32 -0.60 2.13
N PHE A 239 0.34 -0.51 1.25
CA PHE A 239 -1.04 -0.26 1.66
C PHE A 239 -2.07 -0.98 0.78
N ARG A 240 -3.25 -1.21 1.34
CA ARG A 240 -4.44 -1.73 0.64
C ARG A 240 -5.66 -0.89 1.01
N VAL A 241 -6.44 -0.50 0.01
CA VAL A 241 -7.77 0.09 0.21
C VAL A 241 -8.79 -1.02 0.07
N LEU A 242 -9.58 -1.33 1.09
CA LEU A 242 -10.56 -2.42 1.03
C LEU A 242 -11.88 -1.98 0.41
N CYS A 243 -12.40 -0.85 0.89
CA CYS A 243 -13.63 -0.27 0.41
C CYS A 243 -13.39 1.19 0.03
N ALA A 244 -13.86 1.55 -1.16
CA ALA A 244 -13.76 2.89 -1.72
C ALA A 244 -14.83 3.05 -2.80
N GLU A 245 -15.82 3.88 -2.56
CA GLU A 245 -16.47 4.62 -3.65
C GLU A 245 -15.78 5.98 -3.72
N LEU A 246 -14.56 6.02 -4.28
CA LEU A 246 -13.94 7.31 -4.56
C LEU A 246 -14.85 8.06 -5.54
N PRO A 247 -15.15 9.36 -5.31
CA PRO A 247 -15.88 10.15 -6.28
C PRO A 247 -15.14 10.06 -7.62
N ILE A 248 -15.89 9.69 -8.66
CA ILE A 248 -15.36 9.67 -10.02
C ILE A 248 -15.14 11.14 -10.40
N PHE A 249 -13.89 11.62 -10.36
CA PHE A 249 -13.54 12.85 -11.05
C PHE A 249 -13.53 12.51 -12.54
N SER A 250 -14.60 12.90 -13.25
CA SER A 250 -14.70 12.70 -14.69
C SER A 250 -13.64 13.51 -15.41
N GLU A 251 -12.74 12.85 -16.14
CA GLU A 251 -11.90 13.50 -17.14
C GLU A 251 -12.75 13.82 -18.38
N SER A 252 -13.34 15.02 -18.42
CA SER A 252 -13.68 15.74 -19.66
C SER A 252 -14.22 17.14 -19.35
N PRO A 253 -13.61 18.23 -19.85
CA PRO A 253 -14.21 19.55 -19.86
C PRO A 253 -15.09 19.69 -21.10
N SER A 254 -16.29 19.13 -21.07
CA SER A 254 -17.33 19.47 -22.05
C SER A 254 -18.70 19.08 -21.53
N ASP A 255 -19.21 19.85 -20.58
CA ASP A 255 -20.63 20.18 -20.60
C ASP A 255 -20.92 21.30 -19.60
N ALA A 256 -21.19 22.50 -20.14
CA ALA A 256 -21.74 23.63 -19.40
C ALA A 256 -23.16 23.34 -18.84
N ALA A 257 -23.69 22.14 -19.03
CA ALA A 257 -24.98 21.68 -18.51
C ALA A 257 -24.92 21.07 -17.09
N LEU A 258 -23.74 20.84 -16.51
CA LEU A 258 -23.62 20.28 -15.15
C LEU A 258 -23.60 21.33 -14.02
N ALA A 259 -23.71 22.63 -14.34
CA ALA A 259 -23.58 23.72 -13.37
C ALA A 259 -24.68 23.77 -12.28
N ASN A 260 -25.79 23.03 -12.42
CA ASN A 260 -26.94 23.12 -11.52
C ASN A 260 -27.29 21.82 -10.77
N HIS A 261 -26.41 20.83 -10.73
CA HIS A 261 -26.57 19.70 -9.80
C HIS A 261 -25.29 19.52 -8.99
N TRP A 262 -25.17 20.32 -7.93
CA TRP A 262 -24.34 19.94 -6.81
C TRP A 262 -24.86 18.59 -6.29
N PRO A 263 -24.05 17.51 -6.26
CA PRO A 263 -24.46 16.30 -5.56
C PRO A 263 -24.66 16.69 -4.10
N THR A 264 -25.90 16.59 -3.61
CA THR A 264 -26.26 16.78 -2.20
C THR A 264 -25.19 16.10 -1.33
N PRO A 265 -24.73 16.71 -0.22
CA PRO A 265 -23.78 16.08 0.67
C PRO A 265 -24.31 14.69 1.02
N ARG A 266 -23.63 13.63 0.52
CA ARG A 266 -23.98 12.26 0.88
C ARG A 266 -23.90 12.22 2.41
N LYS A 267 -25.02 11.88 3.07
CA LYS A 267 -25.13 11.79 4.53
C LYS A 267 -24.10 10.84 5.16
N GLN A 268 -23.45 9.98 4.37
CA GLN A 268 -22.37 9.11 4.80
C GLN A 268 -21.31 9.07 3.68
N LEU A 269 -20.08 9.52 3.99
CA LEU A 269 -18.91 9.18 3.18
C LEU A 269 -18.83 7.65 3.09
N PRO A 270 -18.48 7.07 1.94
CA PRO A 270 -18.33 5.62 1.82
C PRO A 270 -17.30 5.13 2.85
N VAL A 271 -17.59 3.99 3.50
CA VAL A 271 -16.71 3.43 4.53
C VAL A 271 -15.40 3.04 3.88
N MET A 272 -14.41 3.91 4.01
CA MET A 272 -13.04 3.62 3.62
C MET A 272 -12.41 2.80 4.73
N HIS A 273 -11.78 1.67 4.39
CA HIS A 273 -10.90 0.93 5.29
C HIS A 273 -9.55 0.79 4.60
N LEU A 274 -8.52 1.35 5.23
CA LEU A 274 -7.17 1.37 4.73
C LEU A 274 -6.29 0.50 5.62
N HIS A 275 -5.65 -0.50 5.02
CA HIS A 275 -4.61 -1.25 5.70
C HIS A 275 -3.26 -0.67 5.30
N MET A 276 -2.48 -0.21 6.28
CA MET A 276 -1.13 0.31 6.06
C MET A 276 -0.12 -0.57 6.78
N GLU A 277 1.09 -0.64 6.23
CA GLU A 277 2.21 -1.31 6.86
C GLU A 277 2.57 -0.63 8.19
N LYS A 278 2.81 -1.41 9.25
CA LYS A 278 3.10 -0.88 10.61
C LYS A 278 4.26 0.12 10.68
N ARG A 279 5.23 0.03 9.77
CA ARG A 279 6.39 0.93 9.72
C ARG A 279 6.11 2.29 9.07
N THR A 280 4.88 2.51 8.60
CA THR A 280 4.47 3.77 7.97
C THR A 280 4.58 4.93 8.97
N PRO A 281 5.34 5.99 8.65
CA PRO A 281 5.47 7.18 9.49
C PRO A 281 4.13 7.81 9.84
N ALA A 282 4.04 8.39 11.04
CA ALA A 282 2.81 9.00 11.54
C ALA A 282 2.26 10.10 10.61
N HIS A 283 3.14 10.90 9.99
CA HIS A 283 2.69 11.95 9.06
C HIS A 283 1.99 11.37 7.82
N LEU A 284 2.39 10.20 7.32
CA LEU A 284 1.72 9.54 6.19
C LEU A 284 0.35 8.97 6.58
N ASN A 285 0.17 8.56 7.83
CA ASN A 285 -1.13 8.15 8.35
C ASN A 285 -2.13 9.33 8.44
N GLN A 286 -1.65 10.57 8.41
CA GLN A 286 -2.51 11.76 8.36
C GLN A 286 -2.69 12.25 6.93
N TRP A 287 -1.57 12.37 6.20
CA TRP A 287 -1.54 12.83 4.81
C TRP A 287 -2.41 11.96 3.88
N PHE A 288 -2.33 10.64 4.01
CA PHE A 288 -2.97 9.74 3.06
C PHE A 288 -4.51 9.75 3.14
N PRO A 289 -5.15 9.68 4.33
CA PRO A 289 -6.60 9.88 4.45
C PRO A 289 -7.08 11.25 3.95
N GLU A 290 -6.33 12.32 4.21
CA GLU A 290 -6.70 13.67 3.72
C GLU A 290 -6.80 13.70 2.19
N HIS A 291 -5.82 13.12 1.50
CA HIS A 291 -5.81 13.04 0.03
C HIS A 291 -6.89 12.12 -0.54
N LEU A 292 -7.31 11.12 0.24
CA LEU A 292 -8.43 10.23 -0.10
C LEU A 292 -9.80 10.74 0.39
N GLN A 293 -9.85 11.89 1.06
CA GLN A 293 -11.06 12.43 1.71
C GLN A 293 -11.70 11.43 2.68
N ALA A 294 -10.87 10.67 3.39
CA ALA A 294 -11.26 9.65 4.36
C ALA A 294 -11.00 10.10 5.81
N SER A 295 -11.78 9.59 6.76
CA SER A 295 -11.53 9.82 8.19
C SER A 295 -10.24 9.11 8.63
N PRO A 296 -9.37 9.70 9.47
CA PRO A 296 -8.18 9.03 10.01
C PRO A 296 -8.47 7.69 10.71
N GLU A 297 -9.68 7.52 11.25
CA GLU A 297 -10.16 6.28 11.87
C GLU A 297 -10.28 5.10 10.87
N CYS A 298 -10.16 5.36 9.56
CA CYS A 298 -10.15 4.32 8.54
C CYS A 298 -8.88 3.48 8.50
N ILE A 299 -7.79 3.95 9.12
CA ILE A 299 -6.48 3.31 9.04
C ILE A 299 -6.36 2.19 10.07
N THR A 300 -5.98 1.02 9.59
CA THR A 300 -5.45 -0.07 10.42
C THR A 300 -4.01 -0.35 10.03
N GLN A 301 -3.11 -0.26 11.01
CA GLN A 301 -1.71 -0.58 10.81
C GLN A 301 -1.44 -2.06 11.09
N LEU A 302 -0.91 -2.77 10.10
CA LEU A 302 -0.69 -4.21 10.17
C LEU A 302 0.77 -4.55 9.81
N SER A 303 1.29 -5.61 10.43
CA SER A 303 2.55 -6.20 10.00
C SER A 303 2.36 -6.94 8.67
N PRO A 304 3.26 -6.80 7.68
CA PRO A 304 3.20 -7.58 6.45
C PRO A 304 3.21 -9.10 6.71
N PRO A 305 2.68 -9.91 5.79
CA PRO A 305 2.10 -9.51 4.49
C PRO A 305 0.69 -8.93 4.61
N LEU A 306 0.42 -7.80 3.95
CA LEU A 306 -0.92 -7.18 3.95
C LEU A 306 -1.92 -7.90 3.03
N ASP A 307 -1.42 -8.56 1.98
CA ASP A 307 -2.22 -9.39 1.08
C ASP A 307 -2.12 -10.87 1.50
N LEU A 308 -2.99 -11.27 2.43
CA LEU A 308 -3.06 -12.64 2.92
C LEU A 308 -3.54 -13.65 1.87
N LEU A 309 -4.26 -13.20 0.84
CA LEU A 309 -4.74 -14.06 -0.24
C LEU A 309 -3.58 -14.55 -1.10
N GLY A 310 -2.56 -13.70 -1.29
CA GLY A 310 -1.36 -14.03 -2.04
C GLY A 310 -0.63 -15.28 -1.53
N LEU A 311 -0.74 -15.63 -0.24
CA LEU A 311 -0.07 -16.82 0.32
C LEU A 311 -0.59 -18.14 -0.25
N GLN A 312 -1.81 -18.18 -0.77
CA GLN A 312 -2.33 -19.38 -1.42
C GLN A 312 -1.59 -19.68 -2.73
N GLN A 313 -1.06 -18.67 -3.43
CA GLN A 313 -0.32 -18.85 -4.69
C GLN A 313 0.94 -19.70 -4.51
N LEU A 314 1.57 -19.67 -3.32
CA LEU A 314 2.71 -20.54 -2.99
C LEU A 314 2.39 -22.03 -3.08
N LEU A 315 1.12 -22.43 -3.03
CA LEU A 315 0.71 -23.82 -3.25
C LEU A 315 0.54 -24.15 -4.73
N THR A 316 -0.01 -23.23 -5.51
CA THR A 316 -0.34 -23.45 -6.92
C THR A 316 0.91 -23.47 -7.80
N GLU A 317 1.94 -22.73 -7.42
CA GLU A 317 3.21 -22.67 -8.15
C GLU A 317 4.18 -23.83 -7.80
N ASN A 318 3.82 -24.71 -6.86
CA ASN A 318 4.67 -25.78 -6.34
C ASN A 318 4.00 -27.18 -6.26
N LEU A 319 2.79 -27.33 -6.81
CA LEU A 319 2.08 -28.60 -6.99
C LEU A 319 1.91 -28.88 -8.48
#